data_AF-A0A7S3PV12-F1
#
_entry.id   AF-A0A7S3PV12-F1
#
_cell.length_a   1.000
_cell.length_b   1.000
_cell.length_c   1.000
_cell.angle_alpha   90.00
_cell.angle_beta   90.00
_cell.angle_gamma   90.00
#
_symmetry.space_group_name_H-M   'P 1'
#
loop_
_entity.id
_entity.type
_entity.pdbx_description
1 polymer ?
#
loop_
_entity_poly.entity_id
_entity_poly.type
_entity_poly.pdbx_seq_one_letter_code
_entity_poly.pdbx_strand_id
1 'polypeptide(L)'
;MTKLSLALSAALVASATAFAPAPSAKAATSVAATGFEEVGGVAWDPLSLGKLEDANDTFPNMFPKSQYLQEAEIKHGRMSMLAWTGVWATHVGGMGLGMHISGMPIESDWTKALGVVAAEQPALFGAILLFISVAEGESVGHSGDNWRNMSTKEPGNLGFDISGLGKKMSEEEAARYKIVELKNGRAAMIAMASLFAMESIPGSVPLMDVFN
;
A
#
# COMPACT_ATOMS: atom_id res chain seq x y z
N MET A 1 -14.26 74.94 9.82
CA MET A 1 -13.03 74.15 9.59
C MET A 1 -13.22 72.67 9.93
N THR A 2 -14.25 71.99 9.40
CA THR A 2 -14.57 70.58 9.79
C THR A 2 -15.02 69.68 8.64
N LYS A 3 -15.07 70.18 7.40
CA LYS A 3 -15.52 69.39 6.23
C LYS A 3 -14.40 68.85 5.34
N LEU A 4 -13.15 69.29 5.53
CA LEU A 4 -12.01 68.87 4.71
C LEU A 4 -11.32 67.60 5.25
N SER A 5 -11.42 67.33 6.56
CA SER A 5 -10.76 66.19 7.21
C SER A 5 -11.46 64.84 7.00
N LEU A 6 -12.72 64.82 6.55
CA LEU A 6 -13.46 63.56 6.35
C LEU A 6 -13.26 62.96 4.94
N ALA A 7 -13.03 63.81 3.93
CA ALA A 7 -12.85 63.38 2.55
C ALA A 7 -11.47 62.73 2.30
N LEU A 8 -10.43 63.17 3.02
CA LEU A 8 -9.08 62.63 2.90
C LEU A 8 -8.96 61.22 3.50
N SER A 9 -9.72 60.94 4.57
CA SER A 9 -9.74 59.63 5.25
C SER A 9 -10.41 58.54 4.41
N ALA A 10 -11.43 58.89 3.60
CA ALA A 10 -12.13 57.93 2.75
C ALA A 10 -11.29 57.47 1.53
N ALA A 11 -10.42 58.34 1.01
CA ALA A 11 -9.54 58.02 -0.12
C ALA A 11 -8.39 57.07 0.25
N LEU A 12 -7.90 57.14 1.50
CA LEU A 12 -6.81 56.29 1.97
C LEU A 12 -7.25 54.83 2.25
N VAL A 13 -8.51 54.62 2.64
CA VAL A 13 -9.05 53.26 2.88
C VAL A 13 -9.39 52.54 1.56
N ALA A 14 -9.78 53.28 0.51
CA ALA A 14 -10.03 52.70 -0.81
C ALA A 14 -8.74 52.24 -1.53
N SER A 15 -7.57 52.75 -1.12
CA SER A 15 -6.28 52.41 -1.73
C SER A 15 -5.70 51.06 -1.25
N ALA A 16 -6.22 50.51 -0.13
CA ALA A 16 -5.68 49.29 0.47
C ALA A 16 -6.31 47.99 -0.09
N THR A 17 -7.50 48.06 -0.72
CA THR A 17 -8.19 46.88 -1.26
C THR A 17 -7.79 46.56 -2.70
N ALA A 18 -7.19 47.51 -3.43
CA ALA A 18 -6.77 47.34 -4.82
C ALA A 18 -5.46 46.54 -4.98
N PHE A 19 -4.72 46.31 -3.89
CA PHE A 19 -3.46 45.55 -3.87
C PHE A 19 -3.52 44.28 -3.01
N ALA A 20 -4.72 43.83 -2.61
CA ALA A 20 -4.84 42.50 -2.01
C ALA A 20 -4.56 41.44 -3.09
N PRO A 21 -3.62 40.50 -2.87
CA PRO A 21 -3.40 39.42 -3.82
C PRO A 21 -4.71 38.65 -3.95
N ALA A 22 -5.29 38.62 -5.15
CA ALA A 22 -6.43 37.76 -5.43
C ALA A 22 -6.01 36.33 -5.06
N PRO A 23 -6.83 35.56 -4.32
CA PRO A 23 -6.55 34.16 -4.11
C PRO A 23 -6.49 33.51 -5.49
N SER A 24 -5.28 33.23 -5.96
CA SER A 24 -5.06 32.37 -7.11
C SER A 24 -5.62 31.03 -6.69
N ALA A 25 -6.85 30.74 -7.08
CA ALA A 25 -7.37 29.38 -7.08
C ALA A 25 -6.38 28.59 -7.94
N LYS A 26 -5.45 27.87 -7.30
CA LYS A 26 -4.70 26.84 -7.98
C LYS A 26 -5.77 25.91 -8.52
N ALA A 27 -5.94 25.88 -9.83
CA ALA A 27 -6.68 24.81 -10.46
C ALA A 27 -5.96 23.53 -10.02
N ALA A 28 -6.55 22.81 -9.08
CA ALA A 28 -6.15 21.46 -8.78
C ALA A 28 -6.58 20.65 -10.00
N THR A 29 -5.72 20.60 -11.01
CA THR A 29 -5.80 19.55 -12.00
C THR A 29 -5.37 18.28 -11.26
N SER A 30 -6.29 17.67 -10.51
CA SER A 30 -6.15 16.26 -10.20
C SER A 30 -6.24 15.55 -11.55
N VAL A 31 -5.09 15.30 -12.17
CA VAL A 31 -5.02 14.22 -13.14
C VAL A 31 -5.54 13.01 -12.38
N ALA A 32 -6.69 12.50 -12.79
CA ALA A 32 -7.25 11.29 -12.19
C ALA A 32 -6.14 10.25 -12.22
N ALA A 33 -5.67 9.82 -11.05
CA ALA A 33 -4.59 8.85 -10.97
C ALA A 33 -5.07 7.59 -11.69
N THR A 34 -4.35 7.20 -12.73
CA THR A 34 -4.58 6.02 -13.56
C THR A 34 -3.87 4.80 -12.99
N GLY A 35 -2.85 5.00 -12.14
CA GLY A 35 -2.00 3.93 -11.62
C GLY A 35 -0.87 3.52 -12.57
N PHE A 36 -0.74 4.21 -13.71
CA PHE A 36 0.24 3.93 -14.76
C PHE A 36 1.16 5.13 -15.05
N GLU A 37 1.20 6.13 -14.17
CA GLU A 37 1.97 7.36 -14.36
C GLU A 37 3.46 7.08 -14.57
N GLU A 38 4.01 6.08 -13.87
CA GLU A 38 5.43 5.72 -13.90
C GLU A 38 5.81 4.87 -15.14
N VAL A 39 4.83 4.38 -15.90
CA VAL A 39 5.03 3.48 -17.05
C VAL A 39 4.48 4.06 -18.36
N GLY A 40 4.31 5.39 -18.41
CA GLY A 40 3.86 6.10 -19.62
C GLY A 40 2.36 6.12 -19.85
N GLY A 41 1.56 5.91 -18.79
CA GLY A 41 0.09 5.99 -18.84
C GLY A 41 -0.59 4.78 -19.47
N VAL A 42 0.13 3.68 -19.70
CA VAL A 42 -0.38 2.44 -20.30
C VAL A 42 -0.20 1.26 -19.36
N ALA A 43 -1.08 0.26 -19.49
CA ALA A 43 -0.95 -0.98 -18.75
C ALA A 43 0.38 -1.68 -19.06
N TRP A 44 1.19 -1.94 -18.03
CA TRP A 44 2.49 -2.57 -18.16
C TRP A 44 2.39 -4.09 -18.03
N ASP A 45 2.36 -4.78 -19.18
CA ASP A 45 2.47 -6.24 -19.27
C ASP A 45 3.37 -6.61 -20.47
N PRO A 46 4.70 -6.44 -20.35
CA PRO A 46 5.63 -6.65 -21.47
C PRO A 46 5.74 -8.13 -21.89
N LEU A 47 5.52 -9.07 -20.96
CA LEU A 47 5.61 -10.50 -21.20
C LEU A 47 4.25 -11.14 -21.56
N SER A 48 3.17 -10.34 -21.60
CA SER A 48 1.81 -10.81 -21.88
C SER A 48 1.33 -11.92 -20.93
N LEU A 49 1.75 -11.87 -19.66
CA LEU A 49 1.39 -12.90 -18.67
C LEU A 49 -0.10 -12.89 -18.37
N GLY A 50 -0.76 -11.73 -18.43
CA GLY A 50 -2.21 -11.64 -18.25
C GLY A 50 -3.02 -12.23 -19.41
N LYS A 51 -2.37 -12.48 -20.56
CA LYS A 51 -3.00 -13.07 -21.75
C LYS A 51 -2.70 -14.56 -21.92
N LEU A 52 -1.88 -15.14 -21.04
CA LEU A 52 -1.34 -16.49 -21.22
C LEU A 52 -2.42 -17.57 -21.29
N GLU A 53 -3.43 -17.51 -20.43
CA GLU A 53 -4.57 -18.44 -20.43
C GLU A 53 -5.41 -18.36 -21.72
N ASP A 54 -5.51 -17.17 -22.32
CA ASP A 54 -6.31 -16.94 -23.53
C ASP A 54 -5.49 -17.05 -24.83
N ALA A 55 -4.18 -17.27 -24.72
CA ALA A 55 -3.28 -17.29 -25.87
C ALA A 55 -3.40 -18.57 -26.69
N ASN A 56 -3.59 -19.72 -26.03
CA ASN A 56 -3.70 -21.04 -26.67
C ASN A 56 -4.67 -21.93 -25.87
N ASP A 57 -5.36 -22.83 -26.56
CA ASP A 57 -6.31 -23.80 -25.99
C ASP A 57 -5.64 -25.09 -25.46
N THR A 58 -4.31 -25.14 -25.47
CA THR A 58 -3.52 -26.34 -25.11
C THR A 58 -3.57 -26.69 -23.62
N PHE A 59 -3.77 -25.70 -22.75
CA PHE A 59 -3.74 -25.89 -21.30
C PHE A 59 -5.00 -25.31 -20.63
N PRO A 60 -6.14 -26.04 -20.64
CA PRO A 60 -7.40 -25.51 -20.13
C PRO A 60 -7.36 -25.25 -18.62
N ASN A 61 -7.62 -23.99 -18.20
CA ASN A 61 -7.64 -23.55 -16.80
C ASN A 61 -6.36 -23.85 -16.03
N MET A 62 -5.21 -23.89 -16.70
CA MET A 62 -3.91 -24.11 -16.04
C MET A 62 -3.22 -22.79 -15.68
N PHE A 63 -3.68 -21.67 -16.24
CA PHE A 63 -3.21 -20.34 -15.88
C PHE A 63 -4.32 -19.54 -15.19
N PRO A 64 -3.97 -18.69 -14.22
CA PRO A 64 -4.94 -17.89 -13.50
C PRO A 64 -5.59 -16.85 -14.40
N LYS A 65 -6.90 -16.66 -14.25
CA LYS A 65 -7.60 -15.51 -14.84
C LYS A 65 -7.31 -14.20 -14.10
N SER A 66 -7.76 -13.09 -14.68
CA SER A 66 -7.48 -11.74 -14.22
C SER A 66 -7.90 -11.44 -12.78
N GLN A 67 -9.06 -11.94 -12.30
CA GLN A 67 -9.50 -11.70 -10.92
C GLN A 67 -8.54 -12.34 -9.90
N TYR A 68 -8.03 -13.54 -10.19
CA TYR A 68 -7.01 -14.19 -9.35
C TYR A 68 -5.70 -13.41 -9.34
N LEU A 69 -5.21 -12.97 -10.52
CA LEU A 69 -3.98 -12.18 -10.62
C LEU A 69 -4.07 -10.86 -9.85
N GLN A 70 -5.21 -10.16 -9.93
CA GLN A 70 -5.46 -8.92 -9.19
C GLN A 70 -5.49 -9.16 -7.68
N GLU A 71 -6.19 -10.20 -7.21
CA GLU A 71 -6.22 -10.54 -5.79
C GLU A 71 -4.83 -10.97 -5.28
N ALA A 72 -4.08 -11.71 -6.09
CA ALA A 72 -2.72 -12.13 -5.76
C ALA A 72 -1.77 -10.92 -5.61
N GLU A 73 -1.82 -9.94 -6.53
CA GLU A 73 -1.02 -8.71 -6.45
C GLU A 73 -1.32 -7.93 -5.16
N ILE A 74 -2.61 -7.73 -4.85
CA ILE A 74 -3.05 -7.01 -3.65
C ILE A 74 -2.59 -7.74 -2.38
N LYS A 75 -2.75 -9.07 -2.34
CA LYS A 75 -2.37 -9.89 -1.19
C LYS A 75 -0.86 -9.85 -0.93
N HIS A 76 -0.04 -10.04 -1.96
CA HIS A 76 1.42 -9.94 -1.84
C HIS A 76 1.86 -8.52 -1.45
N GLY A 77 1.20 -7.49 -1.98
CA GLY A 77 1.43 -6.10 -1.58
C GLY A 77 1.16 -5.85 -0.09
N ARG A 78 -0.01 -6.28 0.42
CA ARG A 78 -0.38 -6.15 1.84
C ARG A 78 0.58 -6.90 2.77
N MET A 79 0.92 -8.15 2.44
CA MET A 79 1.88 -8.94 3.20
C MET A 79 3.25 -8.26 3.23
N SER A 80 3.72 -7.74 2.10
CA SER A 80 5.03 -7.09 2.00
C SER A 80 5.08 -5.77 2.76
N MET A 81 4.01 -4.97 2.75
CA MET A 81 3.95 -3.72 3.52
C MET A 81 4.06 -3.99 5.03
N LEU A 82 3.38 -5.03 5.54
CA LEU A 82 3.45 -5.44 6.93
C LEU A 82 4.83 -6.02 7.28
N ALA A 83 5.37 -6.89 6.42
CA ALA A 83 6.65 -7.54 6.64
C ALA A 83 7.80 -6.53 6.68
N TRP A 84 7.87 -5.61 5.71
CA TRP A 84 8.92 -4.58 5.64
C TRP A 84 8.87 -3.65 6.86
N THR A 85 7.67 -3.23 7.26
CA THR A 85 7.51 -2.39 8.47
C THR A 85 7.90 -3.17 9.72
N GLY A 86 7.56 -4.46 9.81
CA GLY A 86 7.91 -5.34 10.92
C GLY A 86 9.43 -5.44 11.11
N VAL A 87 10.17 -5.79 10.06
CA VAL A 87 11.63 -5.93 10.14
C VAL A 87 12.33 -4.61 10.46
N TRP A 88 11.87 -3.49 9.88
CA TRP A 88 12.45 -2.18 10.16
C TRP A 88 12.15 -1.71 11.60
N ALA A 89 10.95 -1.97 12.11
CA ALA A 89 10.57 -1.57 13.46
C ALA A 89 11.33 -2.34 14.55
N THR A 90 11.63 -3.62 14.32
CA THR A 90 12.35 -4.47 15.29
C THR A 90 13.86 -4.42 15.15
N HIS A 91 14.40 -3.90 14.04
CA HIS A 91 15.85 -3.76 13.87
C HIS A 91 16.42 -2.78 14.90
N VAL A 92 17.50 -3.18 15.58
CA VAL A 92 18.17 -2.42 16.64
C VAL A 92 19.52 -1.90 16.15
N GLY A 93 19.76 -0.59 16.30
CA GLY A 93 20.96 0.07 15.80
C GLY A 93 20.76 0.69 14.41
N GLY A 94 21.78 1.43 13.94
CA GLY A 94 21.73 2.13 12.65
C GLY A 94 20.52 3.07 12.53
N MET A 95 19.75 2.91 11.45
CA MET A 95 18.46 3.59 11.22
C MET A 95 17.23 2.82 11.75
N GLY A 96 17.43 1.70 12.45
CA GLY A 96 16.36 0.89 13.02
C GLY A 96 15.62 1.58 14.16
N LEU A 97 14.36 1.21 14.38
CA LEU A 97 13.54 1.80 15.45
C LEU A 97 13.76 1.14 16.82
N GLY A 98 14.27 -0.09 16.86
CA GLY A 98 14.54 -0.84 18.09
C GLY A 98 13.31 -1.02 18.99
N MET A 99 12.10 -1.03 18.40
CA MET A 99 10.87 -1.17 19.16
C MET A 99 10.71 -2.62 19.61
N HIS A 100 10.42 -2.82 20.89
CA HIS A 100 10.25 -4.15 21.47
C HIS A 100 9.04 -4.19 22.39
N ILE A 101 8.23 -5.25 22.26
CA ILE A 101 7.08 -5.50 23.13
C ILE A 101 7.59 -6.23 24.37
N SER A 102 7.44 -5.61 25.54
CA SER A 102 7.86 -6.20 26.82
C SER A 102 7.31 -7.62 27.02
N GLY A 103 8.20 -8.58 27.24
CA GLY A 103 7.86 -9.99 27.47
C GLY A 103 7.94 -10.89 26.24
N MET A 104 8.23 -10.34 25.05
CA MET A 104 8.58 -11.11 23.87
C MET A 104 10.08 -11.47 23.86
N PRO A 105 10.50 -12.52 23.15
CA PRO A 105 11.92 -12.81 22.98
C PRO A 105 12.65 -11.67 22.27
N ILE A 106 13.88 -11.39 22.69
CA ILE A 106 14.76 -10.44 22.04
C ILE A 106 15.60 -11.23 21.04
N GLU A 107 15.38 -10.99 19.75
CA GLU A 107 16.18 -11.53 18.66
C GLU A 107 16.54 -10.38 17.71
N SER A 108 17.83 -10.26 17.39
CA SER A 108 18.34 -9.19 16.53
C SER A 108 18.13 -9.47 15.05
N ASP A 109 18.08 -10.76 14.69
CA ASP A 109 17.98 -11.23 13.31
C ASP A 109 16.55 -11.68 13.01
N TRP A 110 15.88 -10.95 12.12
CA TRP A 110 14.50 -11.22 11.74
C TRP A 110 14.33 -12.60 11.08
N THR A 111 15.38 -13.18 10.50
CA THR A 111 15.33 -14.52 9.88
C THR A 111 15.15 -15.64 10.91
N LYS A 112 15.63 -15.43 12.15
CA LYS A 112 15.55 -16.42 13.24
C LYS A 112 14.39 -16.13 14.19
N ALA A 113 13.96 -14.88 14.28
CA ALA A 113 12.96 -14.40 15.23
C ALA A 113 11.66 -15.23 15.23
N LEU A 114 11.19 -15.68 14.06
CA LEU A 114 9.97 -16.48 13.95
C LEU A 114 10.09 -17.82 14.69
N GLY A 115 11.21 -18.52 14.55
CA GLY A 115 11.44 -19.80 15.21
C GLY A 115 11.55 -19.68 16.73
N VAL A 116 12.16 -18.58 17.20
CA VAL A 116 12.27 -18.27 18.63
C VAL A 116 10.88 -18.00 19.23
N VAL A 117 10.07 -17.15 18.59
CA VAL A 117 8.69 -16.86 19.04
C VAL A 117 7.83 -18.13 19.03
N ALA A 118 7.96 -18.97 18.00
CA ALA A 118 7.20 -20.22 17.91
C ALA A 118 7.56 -21.22 19.03
N ALA A 119 8.83 -21.27 19.45
CA ALA A 119 9.30 -22.17 20.50
C ALA A 119 8.96 -21.66 21.91
N GLU A 120 9.16 -20.36 22.17
CA GLU A 120 8.95 -19.77 23.50
C GLU A 120 7.49 -19.42 23.80
N GLN A 121 6.70 -19.07 22.78
CA GLN A 121 5.31 -18.65 22.91
C GLN A 121 4.37 -19.43 21.97
N PRO A 122 4.30 -20.78 22.11
CA PRO A 122 3.55 -21.62 21.19
C PRO A 122 2.04 -21.33 21.18
N ALA A 123 1.48 -20.90 22.32
CA ALA A 123 0.06 -20.54 22.41
C ALA A 123 -0.26 -19.26 21.61
N LEU A 124 0.58 -18.23 21.72
CA LEU A 124 0.42 -16.99 20.96
C LEU A 124 0.62 -17.24 19.46
N PHE A 125 1.69 -17.96 19.10
CA PHE A 125 1.97 -18.33 17.72
C PHE A 125 0.82 -19.13 17.11
N GLY A 126 0.32 -20.15 17.81
CA GLY A 126 -0.80 -20.97 17.36
C GLY A 126 -2.10 -20.17 17.20
N ALA A 127 -2.39 -19.24 18.10
CA ALA A 127 -3.55 -18.36 17.99
C ALA A 127 -3.48 -17.43 16.78
N ILE A 128 -2.31 -16.82 16.52
CA ILE A 128 -2.09 -15.96 15.34
C ILE A 128 -2.22 -16.77 14.05
N LEU A 129 -1.58 -17.94 13.98
CA LEU A 129 -1.66 -18.80 12.80
C LEU A 129 -3.08 -19.28 12.53
N LEU A 130 -3.83 -19.65 13.57
CA LEU A 130 -5.23 -20.05 13.44
C LEU A 130 -6.09 -18.89 12.93
N PHE A 131 -5.90 -17.69 13.47
CA PHE A 131 -6.61 -16.50 13.01
C PHE A 131 -6.34 -16.20 11.53
N ILE A 132 -5.07 -16.23 11.10
CA ILE A 132 -4.70 -16.06 9.70
C ILE A 132 -5.32 -17.15 8.83
N SER A 133 -5.28 -18.41 9.28
CA SER A 133 -5.83 -19.55 8.54
C SER A 133 -7.33 -19.42 8.31
N VAL A 134 -8.08 -18.99 9.34
CA VAL A 134 -9.52 -18.76 9.23
C VAL A 134 -9.81 -17.55 8.32
N ALA A 135 -9.10 -16.43 8.51
CA ALA A 135 -9.29 -15.24 7.70
C ALA A 135 -9.00 -15.49 6.20
N GLU A 136 -7.94 -16.23 5.91
CA GLU A 136 -7.57 -16.62 4.54
C GLU A 136 -8.58 -17.63 3.96
N GLY A 137 -9.08 -18.58 4.75
CA GLY A 137 -10.12 -19.51 4.32
C GLY A 137 -11.46 -18.84 4.00
N GLU A 138 -11.91 -17.94 4.87
CA GLU A 138 -13.13 -17.14 4.67
C GLU A 138 -13.01 -16.19 3.46
N SER A 139 -11.78 -15.77 3.11
CA SER A 139 -11.55 -14.89 1.94
C SER A 139 -12.07 -15.49 0.64
N VAL A 140 -12.04 -16.82 0.48
CA VAL A 140 -12.53 -17.53 -0.71
C VAL A 140 -13.86 -18.25 -0.47
N GLY A 141 -14.14 -18.67 0.77
CA GLY A 141 -15.28 -19.54 1.11
C GLY A 141 -16.66 -19.06 0.66
N HIS A 142 -16.87 -17.74 0.57
CA HIS A 142 -18.17 -17.15 0.21
C HIS A 142 -18.24 -16.60 -1.22
N SER A 143 -17.13 -16.59 -1.93
CA SER A 143 -16.99 -15.76 -3.13
C SER A 143 -17.08 -16.52 -4.44
N GLY A 144 -16.95 -17.85 -4.42
CA GLY A 144 -16.88 -18.68 -5.63
C GLY A 144 -15.45 -18.84 -6.15
N ASP A 145 -15.32 -19.37 -7.37
CA ASP A 145 -14.01 -19.72 -7.93
C ASP A 145 -13.33 -18.51 -8.57
N ASN A 146 -12.30 -18.00 -7.89
CA ASN A 146 -11.53 -16.86 -8.37
C ASN A 146 -10.57 -17.21 -9.52
N TRP A 147 -10.14 -18.47 -9.64
CA TRP A 147 -9.19 -18.89 -10.68
C TRP A 147 -9.76 -18.74 -12.10
N ARG A 148 -11.08 -18.90 -12.24
CA ARG A 148 -11.81 -18.88 -13.52
C ARG A 148 -12.64 -17.63 -13.75
N ASN A 149 -12.40 -16.55 -13.02
CA ASN A 149 -13.24 -15.34 -13.01
C ASN A 149 -14.72 -15.61 -12.63
N MET A 150 -14.96 -16.62 -11.80
CA MET A 150 -16.31 -16.95 -11.30
C MET A 150 -16.52 -16.44 -9.87
N SER A 151 -15.67 -15.52 -9.41
CA SER A 151 -15.85 -14.90 -8.11
C SER A 151 -16.85 -13.75 -8.19
N THR A 152 -17.71 -13.64 -7.18
CA THR A 152 -18.74 -12.58 -7.09
C THR A 152 -18.24 -11.36 -6.31
N LYS A 153 -17.01 -11.42 -5.77
CA LYS A 153 -16.40 -10.33 -5.00
C LYS A 153 -15.51 -9.45 -5.88
N GLU A 154 -15.32 -8.21 -5.46
CA GLU A 154 -14.22 -7.40 -5.97
C GLU A 154 -12.87 -7.95 -5.46
N PRO A 155 -11.86 -8.15 -6.33
CA PRO A 155 -10.54 -8.61 -5.91
C PRO A 155 -9.95 -7.73 -4.80
N GLY A 156 -9.46 -8.36 -3.73
CA GLY A 156 -8.89 -7.65 -2.56
C GLY A 156 -9.92 -7.09 -1.56
N ASN A 157 -11.22 -7.21 -1.82
CA ASN A 157 -12.26 -6.86 -0.85
C ASN A 157 -12.48 -8.01 0.14
N LEU A 158 -12.01 -7.80 1.38
CA LEU A 158 -12.11 -8.75 2.49
C LEU A 158 -13.22 -8.41 3.49
N GLY A 159 -14.04 -7.37 3.22
CA GLY A 159 -15.05 -6.90 4.17
C GLY A 159 -14.51 -6.23 5.43
N PHE A 160 -13.20 -5.93 5.48
CA PHE A 160 -12.52 -5.34 6.64
C PHE A 160 -12.62 -3.80 6.67
N ASP A 161 -13.83 -3.24 6.57
CA ASP A 161 -14.09 -1.80 6.73
C ASP A 161 -14.74 -1.51 8.11
N ILE A 162 -14.00 -1.80 9.18
CA ILE A 162 -14.47 -1.66 10.57
C ILE A 162 -14.83 -0.19 10.90
N SER A 163 -14.12 0.76 10.29
CA SER A 163 -14.30 2.21 10.53
C SER A 163 -15.35 2.86 9.61
N GLY A 164 -15.89 2.10 8.66
CA GLY A 164 -16.90 2.56 7.70
C GLY A 164 -16.37 3.66 6.78
N LEU A 165 -15.07 3.67 6.51
CA LEU A 165 -14.42 4.68 5.66
C LEU A 165 -14.96 4.60 4.24
N GLY A 166 -15.20 3.39 3.71
CA GLY A 166 -15.75 3.19 2.38
C GLY A 166 -17.14 3.81 2.21
N LYS A 167 -17.94 3.91 3.28
CA LYS A 167 -19.28 4.54 3.26
C LYS A 167 -19.25 6.06 3.41
N LYS A 168 -18.12 6.62 3.86
CA LYS A 168 -17.96 8.06 4.13
C LYS A 168 -17.21 8.80 3.02
N MET A 169 -16.55 8.07 2.13
CA MET A 169 -15.70 8.62 1.08
C MET A 169 -16.45 8.67 -0.25
N SER A 170 -16.11 9.65 -1.08
CA SER A 170 -16.58 9.69 -2.45
C SER A 170 -16.00 8.53 -3.27
N GLU A 171 -16.66 8.17 -4.38
CA GLU A 171 -16.20 7.11 -5.28
C GLU A 171 -14.82 7.42 -5.87
N GLU A 172 -14.54 8.69 -6.18
CA GLU A 172 -13.25 9.15 -6.69
C GLU A 172 -12.15 9.01 -5.64
N GLU A 173 -12.43 9.36 -4.38
CA GLU A 173 -11.48 9.16 -3.28
C GLU A 173 -11.23 7.67 -3.07
N ALA A 174 -12.27 6.84 -3.02
CA ALA A 174 -12.13 5.39 -2.84
C ALA A 174 -11.26 4.77 -3.95
N ALA A 175 -11.48 5.15 -5.22
CA ALA A 175 -10.67 4.70 -6.35
C ALA A 175 -9.21 5.16 -6.22
N ARG A 176 -8.97 6.41 -5.80
CA ARG A 176 -7.63 6.93 -5.55
C ARG A 176 -6.90 6.13 -4.47
N TYR A 177 -7.55 5.84 -3.34
CA TYR A 177 -6.90 5.11 -2.25
C TYR A 177 -6.58 3.66 -2.61
N LYS A 178 -7.38 3.02 -3.47
CA LYS A 178 -7.03 1.71 -4.05
C LYS A 178 -5.72 1.77 -4.83
N ILE A 179 -5.52 2.82 -5.63
CA ILE A 179 -4.26 3.01 -6.38
C ILE A 179 -3.08 3.30 -5.44
N VAL A 180 -3.30 4.10 -4.40
CA VAL A 180 -2.28 4.38 -3.37
C VAL A 180 -1.85 3.09 -2.67
N GLU A 181 -2.80 2.26 -2.25
CA GLU A 181 -2.51 0.95 -1.66
C GLU A 181 -1.69 0.09 -2.62
N LEU A 182 -2.09 0.04 -3.89
CA LEU A 182 -1.44 -0.78 -4.90
C LEU A 182 0.02 -0.34 -5.12
N LYS A 183 0.29 0.96 -5.30
CA LYS A 183 1.65 1.47 -5.50
C LYS A 183 2.55 1.27 -4.28
N ASN A 184 2.03 1.49 -3.07
CA ASN A 184 2.77 1.21 -1.84
C ASN A 184 3.05 -0.30 -1.69
N GLY A 185 2.08 -1.15 -2.04
CA GLY A 185 2.25 -2.60 -2.09
C GLY A 185 3.34 -3.03 -3.07
N ARG A 186 3.36 -2.47 -4.28
CA ARG A 186 4.41 -2.72 -5.29
C ARG A 186 5.80 -2.31 -4.79
N ALA A 187 5.92 -1.14 -4.19
CA ALA A 187 7.18 -0.68 -3.60
C ALA A 187 7.64 -1.61 -2.46
N ALA A 188 6.74 -2.03 -1.59
CA ALA A 188 7.05 -2.95 -0.50
C ALA A 188 7.45 -4.35 -1.00
N MET A 189 6.84 -4.86 -2.06
CA MET A 189 7.27 -6.13 -2.69
C MET A 189 8.72 -6.05 -3.19
N ILE A 190 9.10 -4.93 -3.82
CA ILE A 190 10.49 -4.69 -4.24
C ILE A 190 11.41 -4.59 -3.02
N ALA A 191 10.98 -3.91 -1.96
CA ALA A 191 11.75 -3.79 -0.73
C ALA A 191 12.00 -5.15 -0.07
N MET A 192 10.99 -6.01 0.04
CA MET A 192 11.14 -7.37 0.57
C MET A 192 12.04 -8.24 -0.31
N ALA A 193 11.92 -8.16 -1.64
CA ALA A 193 12.84 -8.85 -2.54
C ALA A 193 14.29 -8.38 -2.37
N SER A 194 14.49 -7.08 -2.11
CA SER A 194 15.82 -6.51 -1.82
C SER A 194 16.40 -7.04 -0.51
N LEU A 195 15.57 -7.17 0.54
CA LEU A 195 15.99 -7.77 1.81
C LEU A 195 16.39 -9.25 1.65
N PHE A 196 15.62 -10.04 0.89
CA PHE A 196 15.99 -11.43 0.60
C PHE A 196 17.29 -11.53 -0.21
N ALA A 197 17.49 -10.61 -1.17
CA ALA A 197 18.69 -10.59 -2.00
C ALA A 197 19.95 -10.27 -1.18
N MET A 198 19.91 -9.27 -0.29
CA MET A 198 21.09 -8.87 0.50
C MET A 198 21.57 -9.96 1.45
N GLU A 199 20.65 -10.77 2.00
CA GLU A 199 21.00 -11.88 2.89
C GLU A 199 21.50 -13.10 2.14
N SER A 200 20.91 -13.38 0.96
CA SER A 200 21.29 -14.55 0.16
C SER A 200 22.57 -14.31 -0.64
N ILE A 201 22.78 -13.08 -1.10
CA ILE A 201 23.88 -12.68 -1.98
C ILE A 201 24.49 -11.39 -1.41
N PRO A 202 25.61 -11.47 -0.69
CA PRO A 202 26.31 -10.29 -0.17
C PRO A 202 26.67 -9.29 -1.28
N GLY A 203 26.38 -8.00 -1.08
CA GLY A 203 26.65 -6.94 -2.06
C GLY A 203 25.65 -6.84 -3.22
N SER A 204 24.55 -7.61 -3.20
CA SER A 204 23.51 -7.55 -4.23
C SER A 204 22.73 -6.23 -4.24
N VAL A 205 22.53 -5.63 -3.07
CA VAL A 205 21.87 -4.32 -2.90
C VAL A 205 22.88 -3.35 -2.28
N PRO A 206 23.72 -2.70 -3.10
CA PRO A 206 24.86 -1.91 -2.60
C PRO A 206 24.46 -0.71 -1.76
N LEU A 207 23.23 -0.21 -1.90
CA LEU A 207 22.71 0.88 -1.08
C LEU A 207 22.51 0.44 0.38
N MET A 208 22.15 -0.81 0.63
CA MET A 208 21.93 -1.33 1.98
C MET A 208 23.25 -1.48 2.75
N ASP A 209 24.36 -1.75 2.07
CA ASP A 209 25.69 -1.80 2.69
C ASP A 209 26.13 -0.45 3.26
N VAL A 210 25.58 0.66 2.74
CA VAL A 210 25.85 2.03 3.20
C VAL A 210 24.88 2.46 4.31
N PHE A 211 23.68 1.88 4.34
CA PHE A 211 22.62 2.24 5.30
C PHE A 211 22.67 1.46 6.62
N ASN A 212 23.49 0.40 6.69
CA ASN A 212 23.65 -0.45 7.86
C ASN A 212 24.39 0.24 9.03
#